data_AF-A0A3R7AI79-F1
#
_entry.id   AF-A0A3R7AI79-F1
#
_cell.length_a   1.000
_cell.length_b   1.000
_cell.length_c   1.000
_cell.angle_alpha   90.00
_cell.angle_beta   90.00
_cell.angle_gamma   90.00
#
_symmetry.space_group_name_H-M   'P 1'
#
loop_
_entity.id
_entity.type
_entity.pdbx_description
1 polymer ?
#
loop_
_entity_poly.entity_id
_entity_poly.type
_entity_poly.pdbx_seq_one_letter_code
_entity_poly.pdbx_strand_id
1 'polypeptide(L)'
;MTFNDLALLFGRVGIGLRIALTSAEYTAASGMEGIEMDALAVPVAMMKRFCYHSVDFIKSISSHYQTHQPLPQTDLDKIVAAKRFMAGTTLTRQLSLAAIDLSVHHHHGTSATITADSTDALVEKIKHEYIWSEVQAHDAYACFEDTQGDLPAWKATGKRFRDTILALSGVLHPTKAFELFRGRKLHTHAMLEQYGLL
;
A
#
# COMPACT_ATOMS: atom_id res chain seq x y z
N MET A 1 -2.68 -13.13 17.00
CA MET A 1 -2.62 -12.47 15.67
C MET A 1 -1.16 -12.24 15.35
N THR A 2 -0.68 -12.66 14.18
CA THR A 2 0.69 -12.38 13.75
C THR A 2 0.82 -10.92 13.29
N PHE A 3 2.04 -10.41 13.14
CA PHE A 3 2.24 -9.06 12.60
C PHE A 3 1.74 -8.94 11.15
N ASN A 4 1.85 -10.01 10.37
CA ASN A 4 1.32 -10.05 9.01
C ASN A 4 -0.21 -9.95 8.99
N ASP A 5 -0.89 -10.62 9.92
CA ASP A 5 -2.35 -10.52 10.06
C ASP A 5 -2.78 -9.10 10.45
N LEU A 6 -2.01 -8.44 11.33
CA LEU A 6 -2.24 -7.03 11.67
C LEU A 6 -2.11 -6.15 10.42
N ALA A 7 -1.02 -6.28 9.67
CA ALA A 7 -0.83 -5.52 8.44
C ALA A 7 -1.95 -5.79 7.42
N LEU A 8 -2.40 -7.04 7.31
CA LEU A 8 -3.53 -7.41 6.44
C LEU A 8 -4.83 -6.74 6.90
N LEU A 9 -5.12 -6.75 8.20
CA LEU A 9 -6.28 -6.08 8.79
C LEU A 9 -6.27 -4.58 8.44
N PHE A 10 -5.14 -3.91 8.61
CA PHE A 10 -4.98 -2.49 8.25
C PHE A 10 -5.15 -2.25 6.75
N GLY A 11 -4.67 -3.18 5.93
CA GLY A 11 -4.95 -3.17 4.50
C GLY A 11 -6.45 -3.18 4.20
N ARG A 12 -7.24 -4.00 4.90
CA ARG A 12 -8.71 -4.04 4.76
C ARG A 12 -9.38 -2.76 5.27
N VAL A 13 -8.88 -2.17 6.35
CA VAL A 13 -9.31 -0.84 6.81
C VAL A 13 -9.09 0.21 5.72
N GLY A 14 -7.98 0.14 4.98
CA GLY A 14 -7.72 1.03 3.84
C GLY A 14 -8.79 0.96 2.75
N ILE A 15 -9.28 -0.24 2.43
CA ILE A 15 -10.41 -0.43 1.50
C ILE A 15 -11.67 0.24 2.06
N GLY A 16 -11.99 -0.02 3.33
CA GLY A 16 -13.16 0.55 3.99
C GLY A 16 -13.14 2.08 4.04
N LEU A 17 -11.97 2.67 4.35
CA LEU A 17 -11.79 4.12 4.38
C LEU A 17 -12.05 4.76 3.03
N ARG A 18 -11.55 4.17 1.94
CA ARG A 18 -11.82 4.68 0.58
C ARG A 18 -13.32 4.69 0.28
N ILE A 19 -13.99 3.55 0.48
CA ILE A 19 -15.42 3.43 0.18
C ILE A 19 -16.23 4.41 1.04
N ALA A 20 -15.87 4.57 2.32
CA ALA A 20 -16.58 5.45 3.24
C ALA A 20 -16.32 6.95 3.00
N LEU A 21 -15.20 7.31 2.38
CA LEU A 21 -14.75 8.71 2.23
C LEU A 21 -14.75 9.22 0.79
N THR A 22 -15.17 8.40 -0.18
CA THR A 22 -15.33 8.81 -1.58
C THR A 22 -16.25 10.02 -1.70
N SER A 23 -15.93 10.93 -2.62
CA SER A 23 -16.81 12.05 -3.00
C SER A 23 -17.52 11.80 -4.33
N ALA A 24 -17.45 10.59 -4.88
CA ALA A 24 -18.13 10.26 -6.12
C ALA A 24 -19.65 10.16 -5.90
N GLU A 25 -20.41 10.87 -6.72
CA GLU A 25 -21.88 10.86 -6.66
C GLU A 25 -22.50 9.66 -7.38
N TYR A 26 -21.77 9.07 -8.35
CA TYR A 26 -22.25 7.94 -9.13
C TYR A 26 -21.75 6.61 -8.57
N THR A 27 -22.65 5.64 -8.45
CA THR A 27 -22.34 4.30 -7.90
C THR A 27 -21.15 3.65 -8.61
N ALA A 28 -21.07 3.79 -9.93
CA ALA A 28 -20.02 3.22 -10.78
C ALA A 28 -18.59 3.75 -10.48
N ALA A 29 -18.48 4.85 -9.73
CA ALA A 29 -17.23 5.49 -9.34
C ALA A 29 -17.05 5.58 -7.80
N SER A 30 -18.09 5.27 -7.03
CA SER A 30 -18.09 5.38 -5.57
C SER A 30 -17.47 4.16 -4.86
N GLY A 31 -17.58 2.98 -5.47
CA GLY A 31 -17.12 1.74 -4.89
C GLY A 31 -15.66 1.43 -5.21
N MET A 32 -15.38 0.15 -5.45
CA MET A 32 -14.09 -0.27 -5.99
C MET A 32 -14.02 -0.10 -7.51
N GLU A 33 -15.18 -0.06 -8.14
CA GLU A 33 -15.41 0.12 -9.56
C GLU A 33 -14.97 1.52 -10.03
N GLY A 34 -14.50 1.61 -11.27
CA GLY A 34 -14.14 2.88 -11.90
C GLY A 34 -12.76 3.46 -11.56
N ILE A 35 -11.99 2.81 -10.68
CA ILE A 35 -10.58 3.17 -10.44
C ILE A 35 -9.66 2.23 -11.23
N GLU A 36 -8.64 2.81 -11.83
CA GLU A 36 -7.56 2.12 -12.49
C GLU A 36 -6.89 1.12 -11.52
N MET A 37 -6.75 -0.11 -12.00
CA MET A 37 -6.39 -1.26 -11.17
C MET A 37 -5.04 -1.10 -10.46
N ASP A 38 -4.12 -0.36 -11.07
CA ASP A 38 -2.78 -0.07 -10.59
C ASP A 38 -2.74 1.01 -9.49
N ALA A 39 -3.83 1.75 -9.27
CA ALA A 39 -4.02 2.71 -8.18
C ALA A 39 -4.95 2.21 -7.07
N LEU A 40 -5.70 1.12 -7.34
CA LEU A 40 -6.71 0.57 -6.44
C LEU A 40 -6.15 0.23 -5.04
N ALA A 41 -4.91 -0.27 -4.98
CA ALA A 41 -4.29 -0.77 -3.75
C ALA A 41 -3.49 0.31 -2.99
N VAL A 42 -3.45 1.56 -3.45
CA VAL A 42 -2.73 2.65 -2.76
C VAL A 42 -3.20 2.83 -1.30
N PRO A 43 -4.51 2.89 -0.98
CA PRO A 43 -4.96 2.99 0.42
C PRO A 43 -4.55 1.77 1.26
N VAL A 44 -4.55 0.58 0.66
CA VAL A 44 -4.18 -0.68 1.32
C VAL A 44 -2.70 -0.67 1.70
N ALA A 45 -1.83 -0.35 0.74
CA ALA A 45 -0.38 -0.24 0.94
C ALA A 45 -0.05 0.88 1.93
N MET A 46 -0.75 2.01 1.86
CA MET A 46 -0.60 3.12 2.79
C MET A 46 -0.91 2.71 4.25
N MET A 47 -2.05 2.05 4.48
CA MET A 47 -2.44 1.64 5.83
C MET A 47 -1.48 0.62 6.43
N LYS A 48 -0.96 -0.31 5.62
CA LYS A 48 0.08 -1.27 6.05
C LYS A 48 1.35 -0.56 6.56
N ARG A 49 1.71 0.59 5.99
CA ARG A 49 2.92 1.33 6.41
C ARG A 49 2.82 1.93 7.80
N PHE A 50 1.64 2.41 8.20
CA PHE A 50 1.43 2.90 9.57
C PHE A 50 1.74 1.82 10.61
N CYS A 51 1.55 0.53 10.30
CA CYS A 51 1.91 -0.55 11.21
C CYS A 51 3.43 -0.65 11.43
N TYR A 52 4.27 -0.30 10.46
CA TYR A 52 5.72 -0.46 10.59
C TYR A 52 6.45 0.82 10.97
N HIS A 53 5.93 1.97 10.55
CA HIS A 53 6.65 3.24 10.61
C HIS A 53 6.11 4.18 11.69
N SER A 54 4.92 3.92 12.24
CA SER A 54 4.37 4.69 13.36
C SER A 54 4.55 3.95 14.68
N VAL A 55 5.69 4.21 15.33
CA VAL A 55 6.06 3.59 16.62
C VAL A 55 5.02 3.88 17.71
N ASP A 56 4.60 5.14 17.82
CA ASP A 56 3.62 5.57 18.81
C ASP A 56 2.25 4.92 18.57
N PHE A 57 1.89 4.77 17.30
CA PHE A 57 0.66 4.06 16.94
C PHE A 57 0.70 2.60 17.36
N ILE A 58 1.76 1.85 17.01
CA ILE A 58 1.87 0.45 17.42
C ILE A 58 1.87 0.31 18.93
N LYS A 59 2.59 1.15 19.67
CA LYS A 59 2.55 1.15 21.13
C LYS A 59 1.13 1.39 21.68
N SER A 60 0.36 2.27 21.04
CA SER A 60 -1.03 2.56 21.49
C SER A 60 -1.99 1.38 21.33
N ILE A 61 -1.74 0.48 20.38
CA ILE A 61 -2.59 -0.67 20.09
C ILE A 61 -2.01 -2.00 20.58
N SER A 62 -0.80 -2.00 21.14
CA SER A 62 -0.10 -3.22 21.57
C SER A 62 0.05 -3.28 23.08
N SER A 63 -0.47 -4.36 23.66
CA SER A 63 -0.24 -4.74 25.05
C SER A 63 -0.31 -6.25 25.19
N HIS A 64 0.38 -6.81 26.18
CA HIS A 64 0.26 -8.23 26.49
C HIS A 64 -1.15 -8.55 26.99
N TYR A 65 -1.81 -9.55 26.41
CA TYR A 65 -3.24 -9.82 26.65
C TYR A 65 -3.61 -10.11 28.12
N GLN A 66 -2.69 -10.66 28.92
CA GLN A 66 -2.86 -10.88 30.37
C GLN A 66 -2.25 -9.78 31.24
N THR A 67 -0.95 -9.50 31.08
CA THR A 67 -0.22 -8.57 31.96
C THR A 67 -0.44 -7.10 31.63
N HIS A 68 -1.06 -6.79 30.49
CA HIS A 68 -1.28 -5.43 29.97
C HIS A 68 -0.01 -4.59 29.80
N GLN A 69 1.17 -5.21 29.87
CA GLN A 69 2.43 -4.51 29.64
C GLN A 69 2.55 -4.12 28.17
N PRO A 70 3.05 -2.90 27.87
CA PRO A 70 3.23 -2.45 26.49
C PRO A 70 4.33 -3.25 25.79
N LEU A 71 4.29 -3.27 24.46
CA LEU A 71 5.34 -3.87 23.64
C LEU A 71 6.69 -3.16 23.90
N PRO A 72 7.75 -3.87 24.31
CA PRO A 72 9.07 -3.28 24.50
C PRO A 72 9.61 -2.66 23.21
N GLN A 73 10.24 -1.48 23.31
CA GLN A 73 10.83 -0.80 22.16
C GLN A 73 11.83 -1.68 21.42
N THR A 74 12.64 -2.44 22.16
CA THR A 74 13.66 -3.34 21.61
C THR A 74 13.09 -4.40 20.68
N ASP A 75 11.87 -4.86 20.93
CA ASP A 75 11.24 -5.88 20.09
C ASP A 75 10.54 -5.25 18.88
N LEU A 76 10.00 -4.03 19.03
CA LEU A 76 9.50 -3.26 17.91
C LEU A 76 10.61 -2.94 16.91
N ASP A 77 11.78 -2.51 17.38
CA ASP A 77 12.94 -2.21 16.53
C ASP A 77 13.37 -3.45 15.73
N LYS A 78 13.35 -4.64 16.35
CA LYS A 78 13.62 -5.91 15.66
C LYS A 78 12.58 -6.20 14.58
N ILE A 79 11.29 -5.96 14.84
CA ILE A 79 10.23 -6.17 13.85
C ILE A 79 10.42 -5.23 12.65
N VAL A 80 10.71 -3.96 12.91
CA VAL A 80 10.96 -2.96 11.85
C VAL A 80 12.21 -3.33 11.04
N ALA A 81 13.31 -3.72 11.72
CA ALA A 81 14.52 -4.18 11.05
C ALA A 81 14.29 -5.45 10.22
N ALA A 82 13.52 -6.40 10.74
CA ALA A 82 13.19 -7.64 10.05
C ALA A 82 12.38 -7.43 8.76
N LYS A 83 11.68 -6.29 8.60
CA LYS A 83 10.96 -5.96 7.36
C LYS A 83 11.86 -5.93 6.13
N ARG A 84 13.14 -5.57 6.30
CA ARG A 84 14.13 -5.54 5.21
C ARG A 84 14.74 -6.91 4.90
N PHE A 85 14.49 -7.92 5.74
CA PHE A 85 15.01 -9.26 5.52
C PHE A 85 14.48 -9.84 4.21
N MET A 86 15.40 -10.27 3.33
CA MET A 86 15.08 -10.79 1.99
C MET A 86 14.23 -9.84 1.11
N ALA A 87 14.31 -8.52 1.32
CA ALA A 87 13.58 -7.54 0.52
C ALA A 87 13.88 -7.68 -0.98
N GLY A 88 15.14 -7.91 -1.35
CA GLY A 88 15.55 -8.16 -2.74
C GLY A 88 14.94 -9.44 -3.33
N THR A 89 14.98 -10.57 -2.61
CA THR A 89 14.34 -11.82 -3.06
C THR A 89 12.83 -11.65 -3.25
N THR A 90 12.19 -10.97 -2.30
CA THR A 90 10.75 -10.66 -2.37
C THR A 90 10.45 -9.79 -3.60
N LEU A 91 11.24 -8.74 -3.84
CA LEU A 91 11.05 -7.86 -5.00
C LEU A 91 11.29 -8.60 -6.32
N THR A 92 12.38 -9.37 -6.43
CA THR A 92 12.68 -10.17 -7.63
C THR A 92 11.55 -11.15 -7.95
N ARG A 93 10.97 -11.77 -6.91
CA ARG A 93 9.79 -12.62 -7.08
C ARG A 93 8.58 -11.85 -7.62
N GLN A 94 8.31 -10.64 -7.11
CA GLN A 94 7.19 -9.84 -7.60
C GLN A 94 7.42 -9.36 -9.04
N LEU A 95 8.64 -8.93 -9.36
CA LEU A 95 9.03 -8.53 -10.71
C LEU A 95 8.96 -9.71 -11.70
N SER A 96 9.33 -10.92 -11.28
CA SER A 96 9.25 -12.09 -12.15
C SER A 96 7.79 -12.48 -12.44
N LEU A 97 6.90 -12.39 -11.46
CA LEU A 97 5.46 -12.59 -11.67
C LEU A 97 4.88 -11.55 -12.65
N ALA A 98 5.20 -10.27 -12.45
CA ALA A 98 4.77 -9.20 -13.35
C ALA A 98 5.33 -9.37 -14.77
N ALA A 99 6.59 -9.80 -14.91
CA ALA A 99 7.22 -10.04 -16.20
C ALA A 99 6.59 -11.23 -16.94
N ILE A 100 6.27 -12.32 -16.22
CA ILE A 100 5.56 -13.47 -16.79
C ILE A 100 4.18 -13.03 -17.29
N ASP A 101 3.42 -12.32 -16.46
CA ASP A 101 2.09 -11.80 -16.80
C ASP A 101 2.12 -10.94 -18.08
N LEU A 102 3.00 -9.93 -18.11
CA LEU A 102 3.20 -9.09 -19.29
C LEU A 102 3.63 -9.91 -20.52
N SER A 103 4.50 -10.91 -20.36
CA SER A 103 4.98 -11.72 -21.48
C SER A 103 3.88 -12.57 -22.11
N VAL A 104 3.01 -13.16 -21.27
CA VAL A 104 1.87 -13.98 -21.71
C VAL A 104 0.84 -13.12 -22.43
N HIS A 105 0.61 -11.89 -21.97
CA HIS A 105 -0.35 -10.98 -22.57
C HIS A 105 0.21 -10.13 -23.72
N HIS A 106 1.52 -10.08 -23.92
CA HIS A 106 2.15 -9.41 -25.06
C HIS A 106 2.26 -10.33 -26.29
N HIS A 107 2.59 -11.61 -26.06
CA HIS A 107 2.75 -12.60 -27.14
C HIS A 107 1.42 -13.31 -27.45
N HIS A 108 0.52 -12.62 -28.16
CA HIS A 108 -0.67 -13.25 -28.71
C HIS A 108 -0.29 -14.21 -29.86
N GLY A 109 -0.30 -15.53 -29.64
CA GLY A 109 -0.34 -16.50 -30.75
C GLY A 109 0.44 -17.81 -30.62
N THR A 110 1.27 -18.03 -29.61
CA THR A 110 1.91 -19.35 -29.41
C THR A 110 1.18 -20.13 -28.34
N SER A 111 0.46 -21.17 -28.79
CA SER A 111 -0.21 -22.19 -27.98
C SER A 111 0.79 -22.93 -27.08
N ALA A 112 1.23 -22.30 -25.99
CA ALA A 112 1.69 -23.02 -24.82
C ALA A 112 0.43 -23.32 -24.01
N THR A 113 0.13 -24.60 -23.81
CA THR A 113 -0.96 -25.05 -22.96
C THR A 113 -0.69 -24.61 -21.52
N ILE A 114 -1.11 -23.39 -21.18
CA ILE A 114 -1.19 -22.91 -19.80
C ILE A 114 -2.56 -23.35 -19.31
N THR A 115 -2.61 -24.25 -18.33
CA THR A 115 -3.86 -24.73 -17.75
C THR A 115 -4.55 -23.60 -16.97
N ALA A 116 -5.83 -23.37 -17.26
CA ALA A 116 -6.63 -22.24 -16.76
C ALA A 116 -6.68 -22.12 -15.22
N ASP A 117 -6.58 -23.25 -14.51
CA ASP A 117 -6.60 -23.27 -13.04
C ASP A 117 -5.38 -22.57 -12.40
N SER A 118 -4.28 -22.39 -13.16
CA SER A 118 -3.08 -21.70 -12.67
C SER A 118 -3.09 -20.19 -12.90
N THR A 119 -3.80 -19.71 -13.91
CA THR A 119 -3.77 -18.29 -14.32
C THR A 119 -4.65 -17.41 -13.46
N ASP A 120 -5.86 -17.87 -13.09
CA ASP A 120 -6.77 -17.05 -12.28
C ASP A 120 -6.22 -16.80 -10.87
N ALA A 121 -5.60 -17.82 -10.26
CA ALA A 121 -4.93 -17.68 -8.98
C ALA A 121 -3.69 -16.77 -9.05
N LEU A 122 -2.94 -16.82 -10.16
CA LEU A 122 -1.82 -15.91 -10.39
C LEU A 122 -2.29 -14.47 -10.60
N VAL A 123 -3.34 -14.27 -11.40
CA VAL A 123 -3.96 -12.96 -11.63
C VAL A 123 -4.53 -12.40 -10.33
N GLU A 124 -5.20 -13.21 -9.51
CA GLU A 124 -5.70 -12.79 -8.19
C GLU A 124 -4.55 -12.41 -7.24
N LYS A 125 -3.45 -13.16 -7.27
CA LYS A 125 -2.26 -12.86 -6.46
C LYS A 125 -1.55 -11.57 -6.92
N ILE A 126 -1.38 -11.39 -8.22
CA ILE A 126 -0.86 -10.14 -8.83
C ILE A 126 -1.78 -8.97 -8.50
N LYS A 127 -3.10 -9.17 -8.54
CA LYS A 127 -4.11 -8.15 -8.24
C LYS A 127 -3.96 -7.52 -6.85
N HIS A 128 -3.45 -8.27 -5.88
CA HIS A 128 -3.33 -7.84 -4.49
C HIS A 128 -1.91 -7.37 -4.11
N GLU A 129 -0.93 -7.58 -4.99
CA GLU A 129 0.51 -7.34 -4.77
C GLU A 129 1.09 -6.34 -5.80
N TYR A 130 0.29 -5.42 -6.35
CA TYR A 130 0.76 -4.46 -7.35
C TYR A 130 1.87 -3.55 -6.83
N ILE A 131 3.10 -3.81 -7.31
CA ILE A 131 4.29 -2.97 -7.10
C ILE A 131 4.00 -1.50 -7.40
N TRP A 132 3.16 -1.20 -8.40
CA TRP A 132 2.85 0.18 -8.77
C TRP A 132 2.10 0.96 -7.68
N SER A 133 1.13 0.33 -7.03
CA SER A 133 0.44 0.92 -5.86
C SER A 133 1.39 1.05 -4.67
N GLU A 134 2.32 0.11 -4.49
CA GLU A 134 3.36 0.19 -3.46
C GLU A 134 4.23 1.44 -3.67
N VAL A 135 4.72 1.69 -4.90
CA VAL A 135 5.50 2.90 -5.25
C VAL A 135 4.77 4.17 -4.83
N GLN A 136 3.48 4.29 -5.22
CA GLN A 136 2.64 5.42 -4.85
C GLN A 136 2.49 5.55 -3.33
N ALA A 137 2.24 4.45 -2.63
CA ALA A 137 2.12 4.47 -1.18
C ALA A 137 3.43 4.81 -0.46
N HIS A 138 4.59 4.38 -0.97
CA HIS A 138 5.90 4.76 -0.42
C HIS A 138 6.10 6.28 -0.52
N ASP A 139 5.91 6.83 -1.72
CA ASP A 139 6.09 8.26 -1.94
C ASP A 139 5.03 9.11 -1.21
N ALA A 140 3.81 8.60 -1.07
CA ALA A 140 2.77 9.25 -0.29
C ALA A 140 3.09 9.22 1.22
N TYR A 141 3.66 8.13 1.74
CA TYR A 141 4.02 8.00 3.14
C TYR A 141 5.19 8.92 3.53
N ALA A 142 6.11 9.20 2.61
CA ALA A 142 7.18 10.17 2.83
C ALA A 142 6.66 11.55 3.28
N CYS A 143 5.47 11.99 2.81
CA CYS A 143 4.84 13.23 3.30
C CYS A 143 4.52 13.21 4.81
N PHE A 144 4.29 12.03 5.39
CA PHE A 144 4.08 11.88 6.83
C PHE A 144 5.42 11.87 7.58
N GLU A 145 6.45 11.24 7.00
CA GLU A 145 7.81 11.26 7.57
C GLU A 145 8.40 12.68 7.58
N ASP A 146 8.15 13.47 6.53
CA ASP A 146 8.56 14.87 6.40
C ASP A 146 7.99 15.76 7.53
N THR A 147 6.93 15.34 8.22
CA THR A 147 6.37 16.09 9.36
C THR A 147 7.21 15.98 10.63
N GLN A 148 8.13 15.01 10.70
CA GLN A 148 9.06 14.81 11.83
C GLN A 148 8.37 14.78 13.21
N GLY A 149 7.13 14.28 13.27
CA GLY A 149 6.36 14.19 14.50
C GLY A 149 5.54 15.44 14.87
N ASP A 150 5.54 16.49 14.05
CA ASP A 150 4.68 17.66 14.25
C ASP A 150 3.19 17.27 14.04
N LEU A 151 2.45 17.15 15.14
CA LEU A 151 1.08 16.64 15.14
C LEU A 151 0.11 17.50 14.30
N PRO A 152 0.10 18.84 14.39
CA PRO A 152 -0.60 19.71 13.45
C PRO A 152 -0.31 19.41 11.98
N ALA A 153 0.96 19.36 11.57
CA ALA A 153 1.33 19.06 10.19
C ALA A 153 0.93 17.62 9.78
N TRP A 154 1.10 16.66 10.68
CA TRP A 154 0.69 15.27 10.47
C TRP A 154 -0.82 15.16 10.24
N LYS A 155 -1.62 15.85 11.06
CA LYS A 155 -3.09 15.93 10.89
C LYS A 155 -3.47 16.62 9.58
N ALA A 156 -2.76 17.68 9.21
CA ALA A 156 -2.98 18.37 7.93
C ALA A 156 -2.67 17.46 6.73
N THR A 157 -1.60 16.67 6.80
CA THR A 157 -1.26 15.66 5.79
C THR A 157 -2.31 14.53 5.75
N GLY A 158 -2.79 14.05 6.90
CA GLY A 158 -3.89 13.09 6.98
C GLY A 158 -5.19 13.61 6.36
N LYS A 159 -5.55 14.87 6.65
CA LYS A 159 -6.70 15.53 6.03
C LYS A 159 -6.52 15.66 4.52
N ARG A 160 -5.33 16.06 4.06
CA ARG A 160 -5.03 16.13 2.62
C ARG A 160 -5.15 14.76 1.96
N PHE A 161 -4.65 13.69 2.58
CA PHE A 161 -4.78 12.32 2.07
C PHE A 161 -6.26 11.90 1.94
N ARG A 162 -7.07 12.21 2.96
CA ARG A 162 -8.53 12.02 2.92
C ARG A 162 -9.17 12.76 1.76
N ASP A 163 -8.93 14.07 1.68
CA ASP A 163 -9.62 14.96 0.75
C ASP A 163 -9.13 14.79 -0.71
N THR A 164 -8.12 13.96 -0.95
CA THR A 164 -7.56 13.67 -2.29
C THR A 164 -7.60 12.18 -2.62
N ILE A 165 -6.64 11.36 -2.17
CA ILE A 165 -6.53 9.95 -2.56
C ILE A 165 -7.76 9.13 -2.12
N LEU A 166 -8.34 9.40 -0.94
CA LEU A 166 -9.54 8.65 -0.52
C LEU A 166 -10.82 9.18 -1.15
N ALA A 167 -10.96 10.50 -1.28
CA ALA A 167 -12.17 11.14 -1.80
C ALA A 167 -12.27 11.10 -3.33
N LEU A 168 -11.16 11.34 -4.03
CA LEU A 168 -11.13 11.66 -5.47
C LEU A 168 -10.71 10.49 -6.36
N SER A 169 -10.27 9.36 -5.78
CA SER A 169 -9.96 8.09 -6.46
C SER A 169 -10.81 7.78 -7.70
N GLY A 170 -12.13 7.80 -7.54
CA GLY A 170 -13.10 7.48 -8.60
C GLY A 170 -13.66 8.70 -9.34
N VAL A 171 -13.29 9.92 -8.92
CA VAL A 171 -13.79 11.18 -9.48
C VAL A 171 -12.79 11.79 -10.47
N LEU A 172 -11.50 11.64 -10.17
CA LEU A 172 -10.40 12.14 -10.98
C LEU A 172 -9.47 10.99 -11.35
N HIS A 173 -8.76 11.16 -12.47
CA HIS A 173 -7.67 10.27 -12.83
C HIS A 173 -6.68 10.11 -11.64
N PRO A 174 -6.29 8.90 -11.23
CA PRO A 174 -5.52 8.67 -10.01
C PRO A 174 -4.21 9.45 -9.92
N THR A 175 -3.50 9.59 -11.04
CA THR A 175 -2.30 10.44 -11.11
C THR A 175 -2.59 11.89 -10.69
N LYS A 176 -3.75 12.45 -11.05
CA LYS A 176 -4.15 13.79 -10.63
C LYS A 176 -4.51 13.85 -9.16
N ALA A 177 -5.23 12.87 -8.64
CA ALA A 177 -5.49 12.77 -7.20
C ALA A 177 -4.18 12.67 -6.40
N PHE A 178 -3.20 11.90 -6.91
CA PHE A 178 -1.87 11.78 -6.32
C PHE A 178 -1.07 13.09 -6.38
N GLU A 179 -1.04 13.77 -7.53
CA GLU A 179 -0.38 15.07 -7.68
C GLU A 179 -0.97 16.11 -6.73
N LEU A 180 -2.31 16.14 -6.57
CA LEU A 180 -2.99 17.01 -5.60
C LEU A 180 -2.59 16.71 -4.15
N PHE A 181 -2.41 15.43 -3.81
CA PHE A 181 -1.93 15.03 -2.49
C PHE A 181 -0.46 15.41 -2.25
N ARG A 182 0.40 15.00 -3.20
CA ARG A 182 1.86 15.03 -3.07
C ARG A 182 2.45 16.41 -3.35
N GLY A 183 1.75 17.24 -4.12
CA GLY A 183 2.22 18.53 -4.64
C GLY A 183 3.20 18.40 -5.82
N ARG A 184 3.49 17.18 -6.27
CA ARG A 184 4.39 16.87 -7.39
C ARG A 184 4.04 15.51 -8.01
N LYS A 185 4.69 15.20 -9.13
CA LYS A 185 4.62 13.88 -9.76
C LYS A 185 5.23 12.79 -8.88
N LEU A 186 4.81 11.56 -9.14
CA LEU A 186 5.29 10.34 -8.49
C LEU A 186 6.79 10.13 -8.71
N HIS A 187 7.49 9.73 -7.65
CA HIS A 187 8.89 9.29 -7.70
C HIS A 187 9.07 7.91 -7.06
N THR A 188 10.00 7.13 -7.59
CA THR A 188 10.30 5.77 -7.10
C THR A 188 11.29 5.72 -5.94
N HIS A 189 11.94 6.86 -5.63
CA HIS A 189 13.06 6.94 -4.69
C HIS A 189 12.73 6.36 -3.31
N ALA A 190 11.61 6.79 -2.70
CA ALA A 190 11.18 6.32 -1.38
C ALA A 190 10.94 4.80 -1.32
N MET A 191 10.54 4.17 -2.43
CA MET A 191 10.45 2.72 -2.49
C MET A 191 11.85 2.10 -2.51
N LEU A 192 12.74 2.57 -3.38
CA LEU A 192 14.07 1.99 -3.53
C LEU A 192 14.90 2.09 -2.23
N GLU A 193 14.83 3.21 -1.52
CA GLU A 193 15.48 3.37 -0.20
C GLU A 193 14.93 2.37 0.82
N GLN A 194 13.62 2.14 0.86
CA GLN A 194 13.03 1.21 1.82
C GLN A 194 13.42 -0.25 1.53
N TYR A 195 13.60 -0.59 0.25
CA TYR A 195 14.11 -1.90 -0.19
C TYR A 195 15.64 -2.04 -0.07
N GLY A 196 16.37 -0.96 0.27
CA GLY A 196 17.83 -0.96 0.39
C GLY A 196 18.55 -1.09 -0.95
N LEU A 197 18.00 -0.45 -2.00
CA LEU A 197 18.50 -0.51 -3.37
C LEU A 197 19.14 0.81 -3.84
N LEU A 198 19.39 1.73 -2.91
CA LEU A 198 20.08 3.02 -3.11
C LEU A 198 21.14 3.22 -2.02
#